data_AF-A0A7S0PIJ7-F1
#
_entry.id   AF-A0A7S0PIJ7-F1
#
_cell.length_a   1.000
_cell.length_b   1.000
_cell.length_c   1.000
_cell.angle_alpha   90.00
_cell.angle_beta   90.00
_cell.angle_gamma   90.00
#
_symmetry.space_group_name_H-M   'P 1'
#
loop_
_entity.id
_entity.type
_entity.pdbx_description
1 polymer ?
#
loop_
_entity_poly.entity_id
_entity_poly.type
_entity_poly.pdbx_seq_one_letter_code
_entity_poly.pdbx_strand_id
1 'polypeptide(L)'
;MYIFVFYWTPTLESSLAADESAAAAAAGTPPLPEGAVAPASSLPHGIVFAAFMVSVMIGSKMFESFSASAPVEQWGLWVFLLASAALATPVFVSHHWTQVVALCVFEGCCGVYFPLIAVLRGKYIPEDVRSTLMNLFRVGLNIIVLLVLGRADELGGTASFALCATLLAAAMAPQAMLRNASEVAEAAKDDDGTDGAAEDDSADVRHT
;
A
#
# COMPACT_ATOMS: atom_id res chain seq x y z
N MET A 1 -0.13 4.65 6.39
CA MET A 1 -0.34 6.11 6.32
C MET A 1 0.08 6.82 7.61
N TYR A 2 -0.57 6.64 8.77
CA TYR A 2 -0.19 7.40 9.99
C TYR A 2 1.26 7.21 10.43
N ILE A 3 1.75 5.98 10.51
CA ILE A 3 3.14 5.68 10.84
C ILE A 3 4.09 6.28 9.80
N PHE A 4 3.77 6.13 8.51
CA PHE A 4 4.52 6.75 7.43
C PHE A 4 4.65 8.27 7.63
N VAL A 5 3.54 8.98 7.89
CA VAL A 5 3.51 10.44 8.08
C VAL A 5 4.38 10.90 9.26
N PHE A 6 4.53 10.09 10.30
CA PHE A 6 5.41 10.40 11.43
C PHE A 6 6.89 10.10 11.15
N TYR A 7 7.18 9.03 10.41
CA TYR A 7 8.55 8.53 10.27
C TYR A 7 9.25 8.89 8.95
N TRP A 8 8.55 9.36 7.91
CA TRP A 8 9.18 9.70 6.63
C TRP A 8 10.20 10.84 6.78
N THR A 9 9.91 11.86 7.61
CA THR A 9 10.82 12.98 7.86
C THR A 9 12.14 12.54 8.50
N PRO A 10 12.17 11.88 9.68
CA PRO A 10 13.43 11.44 10.28
C PRO A 10 14.16 10.41 9.43
N THR A 11 13.46 9.60 8.64
CA THR A 11 14.10 8.64 7.73
C THR A 11 14.81 9.33 6.56
N LEU A 12 14.21 10.35 5.95
CA LEU A 12 14.86 11.06 4.86
C LEU A 12 15.99 11.99 5.35
N GLU A 13 15.86 12.54 6.55
CA GLU A 13 16.92 13.33 7.17
C GLU A 13 18.13 12.45 7.53
N SER A 14 17.89 11.25 8.07
CA SER A 14 18.99 10.31 8.37
C SER A 14 19.69 9.78 7.11
N SER A 15 18.97 9.56 6.00
CA SER A 15 19.61 9.15 4.74
C SER A 15 20.38 10.27 4.05
N LEU A 16 19.88 11.51 4.11
CA LEU A 16 20.61 12.67 3.59
C LEU A 16 21.92 12.89 4.37
N ALA A 17 21.87 12.80 5.70
CA ALA A 17 23.07 12.89 6.54
C ALA A 17 24.06 11.73 6.25
N ALA A 18 23.55 10.53 5.97
CA ALA A 18 24.39 9.40 5.60
C ALA A 18 25.09 9.62 4.24
N ASP A 19 24.36 10.13 3.23
CA ASP A 19 24.92 10.45 1.91
C ASP A 19 25.94 11.60 1.99
N GLU A 20 25.69 12.64 2.79
CA GLU A 20 26.66 13.72 3.05
C GLU A 20 27.94 13.18 3.72
N SER A 21 27.80 12.28 4.71
CA SER A 21 28.95 11.66 5.37
C SER A 21 29.76 10.77 4.43
N ALA A 22 29.09 10.03 3.54
CA ALA A 22 29.73 9.18 2.54
C ALA A 22 30.44 10.02 1.47
N ALA A 23 29.83 11.13 1.03
CA ALA A 23 30.45 12.08 0.10
C ALA A 23 31.68 12.76 0.72
N ALA A 24 31.62 13.15 1.99
CA ALA A 24 32.75 13.74 2.72
C ALA A 24 33.91 12.74 2.90
N ALA A 25 33.61 11.47 3.17
CA ALA A 25 34.60 10.40 3.23
C ALA A 25 35.26 10.14 1.87
N ALA A 26 34.49 10.16 0.78
CA ALA A 26 35.01 9.99 -0.57
C ALA A 26 35.86 11.20 -1.05
N ALA A 27 35.56 12.41 -0.58
CA ALA A 27 36.31 13.63 -0.91
C ALA A 27 37.62 13.80 -0.12
N GLY A 28 37.90 12.93 0.87
CA GLY A 28 39.12 13.00 1.69
C GLY A 28 39.20 14.25 2.59
N THR A 29 38.09 14.98 2.75
CA THR A 29 37.98 16.13 3.64
C THR A 29 38.03 15.68 5.11
N PRO A 30 38.86 16.31 5.98
CA PRO A 30 38.87 15.99 7.39
C PRO A 30 37.49 16.24 8.02
N PRO A 31 37.09 15.44 9.02
CA PRO A 31 35.81 15.64 9.70
C PRO A 31 35.75 17.07 10.24
N LEU A 32 34.64 17.74 9.96
CA LEU A 32 34.36 19.07 10.50
C LEU A 32 34.53 19.04 12.03
N PRO A 33 35.10 20.09 12.65
CA PRO A 33 35.33 20.12 14.10
C PRO A 33 34.01 19.87 14.84
N GLU A 34 34.08 19.14 15.94
CA GLU A 34 32.94 18.74 16.78
C GLU A 34 32.12 19.99 17.18
N GLY A 35 31.00 20.23 16.47
CA GLY A 35 30.15 21.42 16.61
C GLY A 35 30.01 22.32 15.37
N ALA A 36 30.75 22.08 14.28
CA ALA A 36 30.54 22.76 13.01
C ALA A 36 29.45 22.03 12.21
N VAL A 37 28.26 22.62 12.21
CA VAL A 37 27.13 22.20 11.37
C VAL A 37 27.55 22.44 9.91
N ALA A 38 27.76 21.37 9.13
CA ALA A 38 27.78 21.47 7.67
C ALA A 38 26.55 22.30 7.24
N PRO A 39 26.60 23.14 6.20
CA PRO A 39 25.41 23.90 5.80
C PRO A 39 24.31 22.88 5.52
N ALA A 40 23.40 22.71 6.48
CA ALA A 40 22.41 21.66 6.44
C ALA A 40 21.68 21.89 5.14
N SER A 41 21.86 20.96 4.20
CA SER A 41 21.07 20.92 2.99
C SER A 41 19.65 20.63 3.48
N SER A 42 18.95 21.70 3.86
CA SER A 42 17.67 21.58 4.53
C SER A 42 16.75 20.91 3.54
N LEU A 43 16.31 19.72 3.90
CA LEU A 43 15.43 18.91 3.07
C LEU A 43 14.23 19.79 2.75
N PRO A 44 13.89 20.05 1.47
CA PRO A 44 12.74 20.87 1.16
C PRO A 44 11.47 20.07 1.43
N HIS A 45 11.06 19.98 2.70
CA HIS A 45 9.95 19.14 3.18
C HIS A 45 8.67 19.41 2.39
N GLY A 46 8.43 20.68 2.02
CA GLY A 46 7.27 21.08 1.22
C GLY A 46 7.27 20.49 -0.21
N ILE A 47 8.43 20.38 -0.85
CA ILE A 47 8.54 19.81 -2.22
C ILE A 47 8.33 18.29 -2.17
N VAL A 48 8.94 17.62 -1.18
CA VAL A 48 8.78 16.17 -1.00
C VAL A 48 7.33 15.82 -0.67
N PHE A 49 6.69 16.60 0.21
CA PHE A 49 5.27 16.42 0.52
C PHE A 49 4.38 16.69 -0.71
N ALA A 50 4.68 17.71 -1.52
CA ALA A 50 3.96 17.97 -2.76
C ALA A 50 4.12 16.80 -3.76
N ALA A 51 5.31 16.20 -3.86
CA ALA A 51 5.53 15.03 -4.70
C ALA A 51 4.70 13.82 -4.24
N PHE A 52 4.57 13.60 -2.92
CA PHE A 52 3.69 12.57 -2.37
C PHE A 52 2.21 12.83 -2.70
N MET A 53 1.76 14.08 -2.60
CA MET A 53 0.40 14.48 -2.97
C MET A 53 0.12 14.28 -4.47
N VAL A 54 1.09 14.58 -5.33
CA VAL A 54 0.96 14.29 -6.76
C VAL A 54 0.92 12.79 -7.02
N SER A 55 1.77 12.00 -6.33
CA SER A 55 1.79 10.54 -6.49
C SER A 55 0.47 9.88 -6.11
N VAL A 56 -0.14 10.25 -4.98
CA VAL A 56 -1.44 9.70 -4.54
C VAL A 56 -2.57 10.08 -5.51
N MET A 57 -2.52 11.28 -6.13
CA MET A 57 -3.47 11.69 -7.16
C MET A 57 -3.31 10.88 -8.45
N ILE A 58 -2.07 10.62 -8.88
CA ILE A 58 -1.77 9.77 -10.05
C ILE A 58 -2.30 8.36 -9.78
N GLY A 59 -2.05 7.78 -8.60
CA GLY A 59 -2.55 6.46 -8.23
C GLY A 59 -4.09 6.36 -8.30
N SER A 60 -4.79 7.39 -7.83
CA SER A 60 -6.26 7.44 -7.91
C SER A 60 -6.77 7.43 -9.36
N LYS A 61 -6.07 8.12 -10.27
CA LYS A 61 -6.41 8.14 -11.70
C LYS A 61 -6.05 6.83 -12.41
N MET A 62 -4.96 6.19 -12.03
CA MET A 62 -4.61 4.85 -12.51
C MET A 62 -5.70 3.83 -12.13
N PHE A 63 -6.23 3.89 -10.91
CA PHE A 63 -7.34 3.03 -10.48
C PHE A 63 -8.57 3.18 -11.39
N GLU A 64 -8.98 4.41 -11.71
CA GLU A 64 -10.13 4.68 -12.58
C GLU A 64 -9.95 4.01 -13.95
N SER A 65 -8.76 4.12 -14.55
CA SER A 65 -8.42 3.48 -15.83
C SER A 65 -8.38 1.95 -15.77
N PHE A 66 -7.77 1.36 -14.73
CA PHE A 66 -7.64 -0.10 -14.61
C PHE A 66 -8.95 -0.77 -14.19
N SER A 67 -9.77 -0.10 -13.37
CA SER A 67 -11.09 -0.60 -12.95
C SER A 67 -12.08 -0.72 -14.10
N ALA A 68 -11.88 -0.01 -15.20
CA ALA A 68 -12.67 -0.15 -16.41
C ALA A 68 -12.33 -1.40 -17.24
N SER A 69 -11.14 -1.98 -17.04
CA SER A 69 -10.59 -3.03 -17.91
C SER A 69 -10.46 -4.41 -17.23
N ALA A 70 -10.36 -4.48 -15.90
CA ALA A 70 -10.14 -5.74 -15.19
C ALA A 70 -10.79 -5.79 -13.79
N PRO A 71 -11.20 -6.98 -13.31
CA PRO A 71 -11.75 -7.16 -11.97
C PRO A 71 -10.73 -6.81 -10.89
N VAL A 72 -11.14 -5.99 -9.93
CA VAL A 72 -10.30 -5.36 -8.90
C VAL A 72 -9.57 -6.38 -8.02
N GLU A 73 -10.14 -7.59 -7.91
CA GLU A 73 -9.60 -8.71 -7.16
C GLU A 73 -8.23 -9.18 -7.69
N GLN A 74 -8.00 -9.13 -9.00
CA GLN A 74 -6.81 -9.73 -9.62
C GLN A 74 -5.58 -8.83 -9.60
N TRP A 75 -5.76 -7.52 -9.79
CA TRP A 75 -4.66 -6.55 -9.77
C TRP A 75 -4.43 -5.92 -8.39
N GLY A 76 -5.41 -5.98 -7.48
CA GLY A 76 -5.24 -5.51 -6.11
C GLY A 76 -4.08 -6.17 -5.36
N LEU A 77 -3.84 -7.47 -5.57
CA LEU A 77 -2.71 -8.20 -4.98
C LEU A 77 -1.35 -7.62 -5.38
N TRP A 78 -1.18 -7.24 -6.65
CA TRP A 78 0.06 -6.64 -7.15
C TRP A 78 0.31 -5.28 -6.52
N VAL A 79 -0.74 -4.49 -6.26
CA VAL A 79 -0.65 -3.20 -5.57
C VAL A 79 -0.18 -3.39 -4.12
N PHE A 80 -0.72 -4.38 -3.39
CA PHE A 80 -0.28 -4.68 -2.03
C PHE A 80 1.16 -5.19 -1.98
N LEU A 81 1.55 -6.04 -2.93
CA LEU A 81 2.92 -6.54 -3.04
C LEU A 81 3.90 -5.39 -3.31
N LEU A 82 3.57 -4.52 -4.28
CA LEU A 82 4.37 -3.36 -4.61
C LEU A 82 4.49 -2.39 -3.42
N ALA A 83 3.38 -2.14 -2.71
CA ALA A 83 3.39 -1.30 -1.51
C ALA A 83 4.24 -1.89 -0.38
N SER A 84 4.18 -3.20 -0.15
CA SER A 84 5.02 -3.88 0.84
C SER A 84 6.51 -3.80 0.47
N ALA A 85 6.86 -4.06 -0.79
CA ALA A 85 8.24 -3.94 -1.28
C ALA A 85 8.77 -2.50 -1.19
N ALA A 86 7.93 -1.51 -1.51
CA ALA A 86 8.26 -0.09 -1.40
C ALA A 86 8.56 0.31 0.06
N LEU A 87 7.75 -0.15 1.03
CA LEU A 87 7.99 0.09 2.46
C LEU A 87 9.18 -0.69 3.03
N ALA A 88 9.55 -1.83 2.41
CA ALA A 88 10.74 -2.56 2.79
C ALA A 88 12.03 -1.87 2.30
N THR A 89 11.96 -1.07 1.24
CA THR A 89 13.15 -0.46 0.60
C THR A 89 13.96 0.43 1.57
N PRO A 90 13.36 1.32 2.39
CA PRO A 90 14.11 2.11 3.38
C PRO A 90 14.79 1.28 4.48
N VAL A 91 14.41 0.02 4.67
CA VAL A 91 15.05 -0.89 5.65
C VAL A 91 16.37 -1.45 5.11
N PHE A 92 16.46 -1.66 3.79
CA PHE A 92 17.61 -2.32 3.17
C PHE A 92 18.53 -1.35 2.41
N VAL A 93 18.04 -0.19 2.01
CA VAL A 93 18.76 0.77 1.17
C VAL A 93 18.92 2.11 1.87
N SER A 94 20.17 2.59 1.98
CA SER A 94 20.51 3.85 2.65
C SER A 94 20.59 5.07 1.73
N HIS A 95 20.50 4.87 0.40
CA HIS A 95 20.64 5.95 -0.58
C HIS A 95 19.40 6.86 -0.60
N HIS A 96 19.60 8.17 -0.44
CA HIS A 96 18.53 9.16 -0.24
C HIS A 96 17.50 9.14 -1.39
N TRP A 97 17.96 9.26 -2.63
CA TRP A 97 17.06 9.30 -3.80
C TRP A 97 16.24 8.02 -3.96
N THR A 98 16.81 6.87 -3.60
CA THR A 98 16.12 5.58 -3.71
C THR A 98 14.99 5.49 -2.68
N GLN A 99 15.22 6.01 -1.47
CA GLN A 99 14.18 6.09 -0.44
C GLN A 99 13.06 7.04 -0.86
N VAL A 100 13.37 8.23 -1.38
CA VAL A 100 12.35 9.18 -1.86
C VAL A 100 11.48 8.55 -2.96
N VAL A 101 12.09 7.90 -3.95
CA VAL A 101 11.34 7.21 -5.02
C VAL A 101 10.49 6.08 -4.47
N ALA A 102 11.03 5.25 -3.56
CA ALA A 102 10.27 4.16 -2.95
C ALA A 102 9.06 4.69 -2.15
N LEU A 103 9.23 5.76 -1.38
CA LEU A 103 8.13 6.39 -0.64
C LEU A 103 7.09 7.02 -1.58
N CYS A 104 7.51 7.62 -2.70
CA CYS A 104 6.60 8.09 -3.75
C CYS A 104 5.78 6.93 -4.36
N VAL A 105 6.41 5.79 -4.66
CA VAL A 105 5.72 4.61 -5.17
C VAL A 105 4.71 4.07 -4.15
N PHE A 106 5.08 4.02 -2.87
CA PHE A 106 4.18 3.64 -1.79
C PHE A 106 2.94 4.55 -1.70
N GLU A 107 3.13 5.86 -1.81
CA GLU A 107 2.02 6.84 -1.83
C GLU A 107 1.12 6.68 -3.06
N GLY A 108 1.72 6.37 -4.22
CA GLY A 108 0.96 6.01 -5.42
C GLY A 108 0.10 4.76 -5.21
N CYS A 109 0.66 3.71 -4.59
CA CYS A 109 -0.10 2.52 -4.21
C CYS A 109 -1.21 2.83 -3.21
N CYS A 110 -0.97 3.73 -2.25
CA CYS A 110 -2.02 4.20 -1.33
C CYS A 110 -3.15 4.92 -2.07
N GLY A 111 -2.81 5.71 -3.10
CA GLY A 111 -3.79 6.36 -3.99
C GLY A 111 -4.68 5.37 -4.74
N VAL A 112 -4.13 4.22 -5.15
CA VAL A 112 -4.91 3.12 -5.75
C VAL A 112 -5.73 2.37 -4.70
N TYR A 113 -5.17 2.17 -3.50
CA TYR A 113 -5.80 1.41 -2.42
C TYR A 113 -7.12 2.02 -1.91
N PHE A 114 -7.19 3.35 -1.78
CA PHE A 114 -8.40 4.02 -1.28
C PHE A 114 -9.67 3.75 -2.12
N PRO A 115 -9.66 3.96 -3.45
CA PRO A 115 -10.81 3.62 -4.27
C PRO A 115 -11.00 2.09 -4.41
N LEU A 116 -9.92 1.30 -4.41
CA LEU A 116 -10.00 -0.17 -4.44
C LEU A 116 -10.80 -0.74 -3.27
N ILE A 117 -10.47 -0.33 -2.05
CA ILE A 117 -11.18 -0.83 -0.86
C ILE A 117 -12.61 -0.28 -0.82
N ALA A 118 -12.87 0.91 -1.36
CA ALA A 118 -14.22 1.46 -1.47
C ALA A 118 -15.11 0.60 -2.38
N VAL A 119 -14.60 0.14 -3.53
CA VAL A 119 -15.33 -0.76 -4.45
C VAL A 119 -15.56 -2.13 -3.85
N LEU A 120 -14.55 -2.72 -3.19
CA LEU A 120 -14.70 -4.03 -2.53
C LEU A 120 -15.75 -4.00 -1.42
N ARG A 121 -15.74 -2.96 -0.58
CA ARG A 121 -16.78 -2.72 0.43
C ARG A 121 -18.15 -2.46 -0.22
N GLY A 122 -18.13 -1.82 -1.39
CA GLY A 122 -19.20 -1.69 -2.37
C GLY A 122 -19.96 -2.98 -2.62
N LYS A 123 -19.21 -4.00 -3.03
CA LYS A 123 -19.71 -5.26 -3.60
C LYS A 123 -20.06 -6.31 -2.54
N TYR A 124 -19.27 -6.40 -1.46
CA TYR A 124 -19.37 -7.52 -0.51
C TYR A 124 -20.13 -7.21 0.78
N ILE A 125 -20.32 -5.93 1.12
CA ILE A 125 -20.94 -5.55 2.39
C ILE A 125 -22.38 -5.08 2.15
N PRO A 126 -23.39 -5.79 2.70
CA PRO A 126 -24.78 -5.40 2.55
C PRO A 126 -25.04 -4.01 3.17
N GLU A 127 -25.89 -3.23 2.52
CA GLU A 127 -26.10 -1.82 2.84
C GLU A 127 -26.60 -1.61 4.28
N ASP A 128 -27.40 -2.55 4.81
CA ASP A 128 -28.01 -2.47 6.14
C ASP A 128 -26.99 -2.43 7.29
N VAL A 129 -25.84 -3.09 7.13
CA VAL A 129 -24.79 -3.18 8.16
C VAL A 129 -23.50 -2.45 7.77
N ARG A 130 -23.45 -1.84 6.59
CA ARG A 130 -22.24 -1.19 6.05
C ARG A 130 -21.69 -0.14 7.00
N SER A 131 -22.53 0.79 7.47
CA SER A 131 -22.09 1.86 8.38
C SER A 131 -21.51 1.30 9.69
N THR A 132 -22.17 0.31 10.28
CA THR A 132 -21.75 -0.35 11.52
C THR A 132 -20.41 -1.05 11.36
N LEU A 133 -20.23 -1.84 10.30
CA LEU A 133 -18.97 -2.53 10.01
C LEU A 133 -17.82 -1.54 9.74
N MET A 134 -18.08 -0.48 8.96
CA MET A 134 -17.07 0.55 8.70
C MET A 134 -16.58 1.22 9.98
N ASN A 135 -17.49 1.56 10.89
CA ASN A 135 -17.14 2.17 12.16
C ASN A 135 -16.40 1.18 13.08
N LEU A 136 -16.84 -0.07 13.13
CA LEU A 136 -16.19 -1.11 13.93
C LEU A 136 -14.75 -1.39 13.49
N PHE A 137 -14.50 -1.52 12.17
CA PHE A 137 -13.14 -1.71 11.64
C PHE A 137 -12.25 -0.49 11.89
N ARG A 138 -12.81 0.71 11.92
CA ARG A 138 -12.08 1.93 12.27
C ARG A 138 -11.60 1.91 13.71
N VAL A 139 -12.45 1.48 14.64
CA VAL A 139 -12.08 1.36 16.07
C VAL A 139 -10.95 0.35 16.24
N GLY A 140 -11.07 -0.84 15.65
CA GLY A 140 -10.01 -1.86 15.73
C GLY A 140 -8.67 -1.38 15.13
N LEU A 141 -8.71 -0.77 13.94
CA LEU A 141 -7.53 -0.24 13.29
C LEU A 141 -6.88 0.90 14.09
N ASN A 142 -7.68 1.81 14.65
CA ASN A 142 -7.16 2.90 15.47
C ASN A 142 -6.54 2.39 16.77
N ILE A 143 -7.07 1.33 17.39
CA ILE A 143 -6.44 0.69 18.57
C ILE A 143 -5.07 0.14 18.20
N ILE A 144 -4.94 -0.58 17.07
CA ILE A 144 -3.64 -1.10 16.61
C ILE A 144 -2.66 0.05 16.37
N VAL A 145 -3.10 1.12 15.71
CA VAL A 145 -2.26 2.32 15.47
C VAL A 145 -1.81 2.95 16.78
N LEU A 146 -2.71 3.10 17.76
CA LEU A 146 -2.38 3.64 19.08
C LEU A 146 -1.40 2.77 19.85
N LEU A 147 -1.48 1.44 19.73
CA LEU A 147 -0.50 0.54 20.36
C LEU A 147 0.88 0.67 19.73
N VAL A 148 0.96 0.76 18.40
CA VAL A 148 2.23 0.96 17.69
C VAL A 148 2.80 2.33 18.01
N LEU A 149 1.98 3.39 17.98
CA LEU A 149 2.41 4.75 18.25
C LEU A 149 2.78 4.96 19.74
N GLY A 150 2.06 4.31 20.66
CA GLY A 150 2.38 4.33 22.09
C GLY A 150 3.68 3.58 22.43
N ARG A 151 4.22 2.80 21.49
CA ARG A 151 5.53 2.15 21.59
C ARG A 151 6.53 2.71 20.57
N ALA A 152 6.19 3.81 19.89
CA ALA A 152 7.01 4.42 18.84
C ALA A 152 8.39 4.90 19.35
N ASP A 153 8.45 5.35 20.60
CA ASP A 153 9.71 5.79 21.21
C ASP A 153 10.68 4.61 21.46
N GLU A 154 10.15 3.40 21.67
CA GLU A 154 10.92 2.18 21.87
C GLU A 154 11.19 1.45 20.53
N LEU A 155 10.25 1.53 19.60
CA LEU A 155 10.29 0.95 18.27
C LEU A 155 10.92 1.96 17.30
N GLY A 156 12.24 1.90 17.14
CA GLY A 156 12.96 2.74 16.17
C GLY A 156 12.37 2.69 14.75
N GLY A 157 12.69 3.68 13.91
CA GLY A 157 12.07 3.84 12.58
C GLY A 157 12.06 2.58 11.72
N THR A 158 13.16 1.82 11.70
CA THR A 158 13.28 0.55 10.97
C THR A 158 12.27 -0.50 11.43
N ALA A 159 12.02 -0.61 12.74
CA ALA A 159 11.04 -1.55 13.28
C ALA A 159 9.61 -1.15 12.88
N SER A 160 9.31 0.15 12.89
CA SER A 160 8.02 0.69 12.46
C SER A 160 7.76 0.45 10.96
N PHE A 161 8.76 0.64 10.10
CA PHE A 161 8.67 0.30 8.67
C PHE A 161 8.53 -1.20 8.43
N ALA A 162 9.30 -2.04 9.13
CA ALA A 162 9.21 -3.49 9.03
C ALA A 162 7.85 -4.03 9.52
N LEU A 163 7.32 -3.48 10.61
CA LEU A 163 6.00 -3.80 11.13
C LEU A 163 4.91 -3.39 10.12
N CYS A 164 5.03 -2.21 9.50
CA CYS A 164 4.11 -1.83 8.43
C CYS A 164 4.21 -2.77 7.22
N ALA A 165 5.42 -3.12 6.78
CA ALA A 165 5.63 -4.01 5.65
C ALA A 165 5.05 -5.42 5.90
N THR A 166 5.24 -5.96 7.12
CA THR A 166 4.68 -7.26 7.53
C THR A 166 3.16 -7.22 7.69
N LEU A 167 2.58 -6.14 8.20
CA LEU A 167 1.13 -5.96 8.22
C LEU A 167 0.55 -5.87 6.80
N LEU A 168 1.22 -5.18 5.88
CA LEU A 168 0.82 -5.15 4.47
C LEU A 168 0.95 -6.54 3.82
N ALA A 169 2.01 -7.29 4.13
CA ALA A 169 2.18 -8.65 3.65
C ALA A 169 1.08 -9.58 4.21
N ALA A 170 0.71 -9.43 5.48
CA ALA A 170 -0.40 -10.17 6.09
C ALA A 170 -1.74 -9.81 5.42
N ALA A 171 -1.93 -8.55 5.01
CA ALA A 171 -3.12 -8.13 4.27
C ALA A 171 -3.24 -8.75 2.87
N MET A 172 -2.15 -9.30 2.31
CA MET A 172 -2.23 -10.08 1.06
C MET A 172 -2.99 -11.39 1.24
N ALA A 173 -2.99 -11.99 2.44
CA ALA A 173 -3.68 -13.26 2.68
C ALA A 173 -5.22 -13.12 2.54
N PRO A 174 -5.90 -12.16 3.21
CA PRO A 174 -7.32 -11.88 2.97
C PRO A 174 -7.63 -11.55 1.51
N GLN A 175 -6.77 -10.78 0.84
CA GLN A 175 -6.97 -10.41 -0.56
C GLN A 175 -6.84 -11.63 -1.50
N ALA A 176 -5.93 -12.56 -1.19
CA ALA A 176 -5.77 -13.81 -1.93
C ALA A 176 -6.95 -14.77 -1.70
N MET A 177 -7.45 -14.85 -0.46
CA MET A 177 -8.66 -15.60 -0.13
C MET A 177 -9.87 -15.06 -0.89
N LEU A 178 -9.99 -13.73 -0.99
CA LEU A 178 -11.08 -13.09 -1.74
C LEU A 178 -10.98 -13.38 -3.24
N ARG A 179 -9.78 -13.34 -3.81
CA ARG A 179 -9.54 -13.72 -5.21
C ARG A 179 -9.97 -15.17 -5.47
N ASN A 180 -9.55 -16.10 -4.61
CA ASN A 180 -9.92 -17.50 -4.76
C ASN A 180 -11.44 -17.70 -4.62
N ALA A 181 -12.09 -16.99 -3.69
CA ALA A 181 -13.54 -17.01 -3.54
C ALA A 181 -14.27 -16.43 -4.76
N SER A 182 -13.74 -15.37 -5.39
CA SER A 182 -14.31 -14.83 -6.62
C SER A 182 -14.14 -15.78 -7.81
N GLU A 183 -12.99 -16.45 -7.93
CA GLU A 183 -12.73 -17.42 -9.00
C GLU A 183 -13.68 -18.63 -8.87
N VAL A 184 -13.91 -19.13 -7.65
CA VAL A 184 -14.87 -20.21 -7.38
C VAL A 184 -16.32 -19.78 -7.69
N ALA A 185 -16.69 -18.55 -7.35
CA ALA A 185 -18.05 -18.04 -7.60
C ALA A 185 -18.34 -17.86 -9.10
N GLU A 186 -17.34 -17.46 -9.89
CA GLU A 186 -17.49 -17.36 -11.34
C GLU A 186 -17.53 -18.75 -12.00
N ALA A 187 -16.68 -19.69 -11.57
CA ALA A 187 -16.71 -21.07 -12.06
C ALA A 187 -18.05 -21.78 -11.78
N ALA A 188 -18.68 -21.49 -10.64
CA ALA A 188 -20.00 -22.05 -10.31
C ALA A 188 -21.14 -21.51 -11.18
N LYS A 189 -21.02 -20.27 -11.70
CA LYS A 189 -22.00 -19.72 -12.64
C LYS A 189 -21.86 -20.32 -14.04
N ASP A 190 -20.64 -20.59 -14.47
CA ASP A 190 -20.40 -21.22 -15.77
C ASP A 190 -20.93 -22.68 -15.80
N ASP A 191 -20.86 -23.39 -14.67
CA ASP A 191 -21.40 -24.75 -14.54
C ASP A 191 -22.95 -24.78 -14.57
N ASP A 192 -23.62 -23.88 -13.83
CA ASP A 192 -25.09 -23.72 -13.82
C ASP A 192 -25.65 -23.27 -15.18
N GLY A 193 -24.89 -22.43 -15.92
CA GLY A 193 -25.26 -22.01 -17.27
C GLY A 193 -25.13 -23.10 -18.33
N THR A 194 -24.34 -24.15 -18.08
CA THR A 194 -24.12 -25.25 -19.02
C THR A 194 -25.18 -26.36 -18.86
N ASP A 195 -25.64 -26.62 -17.64
CA ASP A 195 -26.73 -27.57 -17.38
C ASP A 195 -28.10 -27.04 -17.85
N GLY A 196 -28.35 -25.74 -17.72
CA GLY A 196 -29.59 -25.11 -18.23
C GLY A 196 -29.71 -25.11 -19.77
N ALA A 197 -28.59 -25.13 -20.50
CA ALA A 197 -28.58 -25.24 -21.96
C ALA A 197 -28.77 -26.69 -22.46
N ALA A 198 -28.34 -27.68 -21.66
CA ALA A 198 -28.50 -29.10 -22.00
C ALA A 198 -29.93 -29.63 -21.74
N GLU A 199 -30.67 -29.02 -20.81
CA GLU A 199 -32.08 -29.34 -20.58
C GLU A 199 -33.03 -28.80 -21.66
N ASP A 200 -32.71 -27.65 -22.28
CA ASP A 200 -33.52 -27.05 -23.36
C ASP A 200 -33.36 -27.79 -24.70
N ASP A 201 -32.14 -28.25 -25.04
CA ASP A 201 -31.89 -29.06 -26.25
C ASP A 201 -32.49 -30.49 -26.15
N SER A 202 -32.58 -31.03 -24.93
CA SER A 202 -33.21 -32.34 -24.68
C SER A 202 -34.74 -32.31 -24.69
N ALA A 203 -35.35 -31.13 -24.53
CA ALA A 203 -36.80 -30.96 -24.58
C ALA A 203 -37.33 -30.84 -26.03
N ASP A 204 -36.55 -30.28 -26.95
CA ASP A 204 -36.96 -30.12 -28.36
C ASP A 204 -36.87 -31.44 -29.17
N VAL A 205 -35.97 -32.36 -28.79
CA VAL A 205 -35.83 -33.67 -29.48
C VAL A 205 -36.94 -34.66 -29.13
N ARG A 206 -37.73 -34.44 -28.06
CA ARG A 206 -38.81 -35.36 -27.64
C ARG A 206 -40.15 -35.15 -28.34
N HIS A 207 -40.27 -34.18 -29.25
CA HIS A 207 -41.53 -33.83 -29.92
C HIS A 207 -41.59 -34.09 -31.44
N THR A 208 -40.60 -34.78 -32.02
CA THR A 208 -40.65 -35.31 -33.40
C THR A 208 -40.84 -36.81 -33.42
#